data_AF-A0A101MRW4-F1
#
_entry.id   AF-A0A101MRW4-F1
#
_cell.length_a   1.000
_cell.length_b   1.000
_cell.length_c   1.000
_cell.angle_alpha   90.00
_cell.angle_beta   90.00
_cell.angle_gamma   90.00
#
_symmetry.space_group_name_H-M   'P 1'
#
loop_
_entity.id
_entity.type
_entity.pdbx_description
1 polymer ?
#
loop_
_entity_poly.entity_id
_entity_poly.type
_entity_poly.pdbx_seq_one_letter_code
_entity_poly.pdbx_strand_id
1 'polypeptide(L)'
;MARFIWALASFSLFLALASAGSSCKPVPGDKDWSSAAKWSKLNNTVNGHLISTTPLPSVCHNGPIGTYDADACTEIQNEWTLSTTFIYAPAEAMGPYFQNQSCDPFSLQHQPCLLDNYASYSINVTGASDVVAGIKFAQNNDVRLVVKNTGHDFTGKSTGKGSLSLWMHNLNTTTVIPEYKSANYTGPAAKLGAGVVAANVYTTVSEAGYRILGGTCPSVGLAGGYTSGGGHSLLNRLYAMAADAVLEWEVITASGKHLIATPTSNQDLYWALFGGGAGNLGVVLSMTTKVFPEGIIGSASLAFNSTDPNYWPAMEALFMFLPEYVDAGPNAWDFVITQTGFTSLALTAPNLKPAGVQDLLQPLLDTLDDHNISYSFTPESFPTYHEYFNTKIGTGINIEPANINLASRLIPRSAVQNVTQTASILTAMKAFIDAEHWVIGCHAFNVADIEHPDNAVFSKWREAVANCNIVDYWDWDVSWDEMMSRKSLLVNTLILGLEAATPGSGTYLNEIDAQYKGDWKTQLYAETYDPLLRLKKKYDPGHLFYARTAPGSDYYTTDEAGRLCKA
;
A
#
# COMPACT_ATOMS: atom_id res chain seq x y z
N MET A 1 11.99 62.50 53.06
CA MET A 1 11.82 61.27 53.86
C MET A 1 11.39 60.17 52.92
N ALA A 2 12.12 59.06 52.97
CA ALA A 2 12.05 57.93 52.06
C ALA A 2 10.78 57.06 52.20
N ARG A 3 10.47 56.29 51.16
CA ARG A 3 10.15 54.83 51.16
C ARG A 3 9.74 54.42 49.72
N PHE A 4 10.67 53.89 48.93
CA PHE A 4 11.04 52.47 48.75
C PHE A 4 9.93 51.57 48.19
N ILE A 5 10.02 51.28 46.88
CA ILE A 5 9.44 50.11 46.20
C ILE A 5 10.62 49.19 45.86
N TRP A 6 10.54 47.93 46.30
CA TRP A 6 11.48 46.86 45.96
C TRP A 6 11.03 46.20 44.66
N ALA A 7 11.93 46.12 43.67
CA ALA A 7 11.84 45.20 42.54
C ALA A 7 13.00 44.20 42.66
N LEU A 8 12.66 42.93 42.91
CA LEU A 8 13.60 41.81 42.92
C LEU A 8 13.84 41.36 41.47
N ALA A 9 15.04 41.66 40.95
CA ALA A 9 15.56 41.04 39.74
C ALA A 9 16.27 39.73 40.13
N SER A 10 15.69 38.59 39.76
CA SER A 10 16.35 37.28 39.87
C SER A 10 17.19 37.04 38.62
N PHE A 11 18.50 36.96 38.79
CA PHE A 11 19.45 36.51 37.78
C PHE A 11 19.32 34.99 37.64
N SER A 12 18.69 34.51 36.56
CA SER A 12 18.74 33.10 36.18
C SER A 12 19.99 32.84 35.34
N LEU A 13 20.91 32.07 35.92
CA LEU A 13 22.12 31.56 35.31
C LEU A 13 21.73 30.60 34.17
N PHE A 14 22.03 30.95 32.92
CA PHE A 14 21.96 30.03 31.80
C PHE A 14 23.05 28.95 31.99
N LEU A 15 22.69 27.80 32.53
CA LEU A 15 23.44 26.57 32.24
C LEU A 15 23.13 26.21 30.79
N ALA A 16 24.10 26.45 29.92
CA ALA A 16 24.16 25.78 28.64
C ALA A 16 24.29 24.28 28.91
N LEU A 17 23.15 23.58 28.92
CA LEU A 17 23.12 22.15 28.66
C LEU A 17 23.73 21.96 27.26
N ALA A 18 24.97 21.50 27.23
CA ALA A 18 25.51 20.86 26.04
C ALA A 18 24.57 19.69 25.73
N SER A 19 23.69 19.90 24.76
CA SER A 19 22.87 18.85 24.16
C SER A 19 23.82 17.72 23.76
N ALA A 20 23.65 16.56 24.40
CA ALA A 20 24.23 15.32 23.91
C ALA A 20 23.74 15.17 22.45
N GLY A 21 24.68 15.16 21.50
CA GLY A 21 24.36 15.19 20.07
C GLY A 21 23.29 14.16 19.74
N SER A 22 22.18 14.60 19.17
CA SER A 22 21.07 13.72 18.83
C SER A 22 21.55 12.68 17.81
N SER A 23 21.24 11.40 18.06
CA SER A 23 21.55 10.25 17.21
C SER A 23 20.65 10.17 15.97
N CYS A 24 20.24 11.32 15.45
CA CYS A 24 19.24 11.43 14.43
C CYS A 24 19.86 11.69 13.06
N LYS A 25 19.19 11.20 12.02
CA LYS A 25 19.58 11.45 10.63
C LYS A 25 19.58 12.97 10.37
N PRO A 26 20.63 13.52 9.73
CA PRO A 26 20.69 14.94 9.38
C PRO A 26 19.60 15.28 8.35
N VAL A 27 19.07 16.49 8.44
CA VAL A 27 18.09 17.07 7.51
C VAL A 27 18.62 18.41 6.97
N PRO A 28 18.08 18.94 5.85
CA PRO A 28 18.50 20.23 5.33
C PRO A 28 18.47 21.34 6.39
N GLY A 29 19.56 22.08 6.50
CA GLY A 29 19.75 23.14 7.50
C GLY A 29 20.64 22.73 8.67
N ASP A 30 20.85 21.43 8.91
CA ASP A 30 21.77 20.98 9.95
C ASP A 30 23.23 21.21 9.58
N LYS A 31 24.08 21.33 10.60
CA LYS A 31 25.53 21.50 10.43
C LYS A 31 26.20 20.31 9.74
N ASP A 32 25.68 19.11 9.98
CA ASP A 32 26.16 17.84 9.45
C ASP A 32 25.42 17.38 8.18
N TRP A 33 24.49 18.20 7.65
CA TRP A 33 23.90 17.96 6.34
C TRP A 33 24.97 17.94 5.23
N SER A 34 24.77 17.07 4.25
CA SER A 34 25.71 16.94 3.13
C SER A 34 25.85 18.23 2.33
N SER A 35 27.09 18.67 2.12
CA SER A 35 27.39 19.89 1.36
C SER A 35 26.99 19.78 -0.11
N ALA A 36 26.74 20.92 -0.75
CA ALA A 36 26.44 20.99 -2.18
C ALA A 36 27.49 20.28 -3.07
N ALA A 37 28.77 20.31 -2.67
CA ALA A 37 29.83 19.61 -3.39
C ALA A 37 29.68 18.08 -3.34
N LYS A 38 29.23 17.53 -2.21
CA LYS A 38 28.94 16.10 -2.06
C LYS A 38 27.75 15.69 -2.92
N TRP A 39 26.67 16.48 -2.93
CA TRP A 39 25.51 16.25 -3.80
C TRP A 39 25.87 16.35 -5.29
N SER A 40 26.68 17.33 -5.70
CA SER A 40 27.19 17.44 -7.07
C SER A 40 28.05 16.23 -7.47
N LYS A 41 28.90 15.73 -6.56
CA LYS A 41 29.66 14.50 -6.79
C LYS A 41 28.75 13.28 -6.96
N LEU A 42 27.69 13.16 -6.16
CA LEU A 42 26.69 12.11 -6.36
C LEU A 42 26.05 12.25 -7.74
N ASN A 43 25.61 13.45 -8.12
CA ASN A 43 24.99 13.70 -9.42
C ASN A 43 25.88 13.25 -10.59
N ASN A 44 27.18 13.59 -10.53
CA ASN A 44 28.15 13.12 -11.52
C ASN A 44 28.32 11.59 -11.52
N THR A 45 28.23 10.96 -10.35
CA THR A 45 28.35 9.49 -10.20
C THR A 45 27.14 8.77 -10.80
N VAL A 46 25.96 9.37 -10.73
CA VAL A 46 24.70 8.86 -11.32
C VAL A 46 24.41 9.51 -12.67
N ASN A 47 25.42 10.00 -13.39
CA ASN A 47 25.30 10.53 -14.75
C ASN A 47 24.25 11.64 -14.94
N GLY A 48 24.06 12.52 -13.95
CA GLY A 48 23.09 13.61 -14.04
C GLY A 48 21.67 13.23 -13.58
N HIS A 49 21.45 12.01 -13.10
CA HIS A 49 20.13 11.53 -12.68
C HIS A 49 19.69 11.97 -11.27
N LEU A 50 20.44 12.85 -10.59
CA LEU A 50 20.02 13.40 -9.30
C LEU A 50 19.08 14.59 -9.49
N ILE A 51 17.91 14.52 -8.87
CA ILE A 51 16.85 15.52 -8.91
C ILE A 51 16.76 16.17 -7.53
N SER A 52 16.87 17.50 -7.47
CA SER A 52 16.48 18.27 -6.29
C SER A 52 14.97 18.40 -6.27
N THR A 53 14.34 18.10 -5.13
CA THR A 53 12.88 18.12 -5.05
C THR A 53 12.32 19.54 -5.09
N THR A 54 11.33 19.73 -5.97
CA THR A 54 10.40 20.86 -5.98
C THR A 54 9.00 20.24 -5.95
N PRO A 55 8.22 20.40 -4.87
CA PRO A 55 6.87 19.84 -4.82
C PRO A 55 6.00 20.41 -5.95
N LEU A 56 5.14 19.59 -6.54
CA LEU A 56 4.25 20.03 -7.61
C LEU A 56 3.38 21.22 -7.18
N PRO A 57 2.81 21.25 -5.96
CA PRO A 57 1.99 22.38 -5.50
C PRO A 57 2.77 23.66 -5.21
N SER A 58 4.09 23.71 -5.43
CA SER A 58 4.89 24.92 -5.17
C SER A 58 4.43 26.12 -6.00
N VAL A 59 3.78 25.89 -7.15
CA VAL A 59 3.12 26.93 -7.96
C VAL A 59 1.88 27.54 -7.30
N CYS A 60 1.36 26.94 -6.24
CA CYS A 60 0.25 27.47 -5.44
C CYS A 60 0.71 28.42 -4.32
N HIS A 61 2.02 28.61 -4.11
CA HIS A 61 2.56 29.31 -2.94
C HIS A 61 3.53 30.45 -3.31
N ASN A 62 3.60 31.45 -2.43
CA ASN A 62 4.62 32.49 -2.48
C ASN A 62 5.87 32.05 -1.67
N GLY A 63 6.74 31.25 -2.31
CA GLY A 63 8.03 30.83 -1.77
C GLY A 63 7.96 29.89 -0.54
N PRO A 64 9.11 29.56 0.08
CA PRO A 64 10.48 29.74 -0.44
C PRO A 64 10.80 28.81 -1.63
N ILE A 65 9.91 27.85 -1.91
CA ILE A 65 9.98 26.92 -3.03
C ILE A 65 8.85 27.28 -4.00
N GLY A 66 9.19 27.47 -5.28
CA GLY A 66 8.23 27.88 -6.31
C GLY A 66 7.88 29.37 -6.29
N THR A 67 7.13 29.76 -7.31
CA THR A 67 6.56 31.10 -7.48
C THR A 67 5.10 30.92 -7.83
N TYR A 68 4.21 31.66 -7.16
CA TYR A 68 2.79 31.55 -7.41
C TYR A 68 2.43 31.77 -8.88
N ASP A 69 1.68 30.83 -9.44
CA ASP A 69 1.08 30.86 -10.76
C ASP A 69 -0.35 30.34 -10.62
N ALA A 70 -1.33 31.21 -10.85
CA ALA A 70 -2.73 30.90 -10.63
C ALA A 70 -3.26 29.81 -11.58
N ASP A 71 -2.80 29.82 -12.83
CA ASP A 71 -3.26 28.88 -13.86
C ASP A 71 -2.65 27.50 -13.58
N ALA A 72 -1.34 27.44 -13.31
CA ALA A 72 -0.67 26.19 -12.94
C ALA A 72 -1.19 25.63 -11.60
N CYS A 73 -1.51 26.48 -10.63
CA CYS A 73 -2.11 26.03 -9.38
C CYS A 73 -3.49 25.39 -9.62
N THR A 74 -4.32 26.02 -10.46
CA THR A 74 -5.64 25.48 -10.82
C THR A 74 -5.53 24.13 -11.53
N GLU A 75 -4.53 23.96 -12.40
CA GLU A 75 -4.23 22.67 -13.04
C GLU A 75 -3.90 21.59 -12.01
N ILE A 76 -2.97 21.87 -11.09
CA ILE A 76 -2.61 20.94 -10.00
C ILE A 76 -3.81 20.61 -9.11
N GLN A 77 -4.65 21.58 -8.76
CA GLN A 77 -5.85 21.36 -7.94
C GLN A 77 -6.83 20.38 -8.62
N ASN A 78 -7.02 20.49 -9.93
CA ASN A 78 -7.91 19.60 -10.69
C ASN A 78 -7.37 18.16 -10.81
N GLU A 79 -6.05 17.99 -10.69
CA GLU A 79 -5.38 16.70 -10.84
C GLU A 79 -4.99 16.06 -9.50
N TRP A 80 -5.11 16.75 -8.36
CA TRP A 80 -4.56 16.29 -7.08
C TRP A 80 -5.21 15.01 -6.52
N THR A 81 -6.37 14.61 -7.04
CA THR A 81 -7.02 13.34 -6.70
C THR A 81 -6.67 12.21 -7.67
N LEU A 82 -5.96 12.50 -8.76
CA LEU A 82 -5.56 11.53 -9.77
C LEU A 82 -4.24 10.86 -9.39
N SER A 83 -4.19 9.53 -9.52
CA SER A 83 -2.99 8.77 -9.20
C SER A 83 -1.78 9.14 -10.08
N THR A 84 -2.02 9.50 -11.35
CA THR A 84 -0.95 9.89 -12.28
C THR A 84 -0.14 11.09 -11.82
N THR A 85 -0.75 12.00 -11.07
CA THR A 85 -0.10 13.19 -10.50
C THR A 85 1.08 12.80 -9.60
N PHE A 86 0.97 11.67 -8.90
CA PHE A 86 1.96 11.23 -7.91
C PHE A 86 2.98 10.23 -8.47
N ILE A 87 2.55 9.32 -9.36
CA ILE A 87 3.45 8.26 -9.85
C ILE A 87 4.57 8.80 -10.75
N TYR A 88 4.28 9.85 -11.52
CA TYR A 88 5.24 10.48 -12.44
C TYR A 88 6.12 11.53 -11.76
N ALA A 89 5.83 11.89 -10.51
CA ALA A 89 6.62 12.85 -9.75
C ALA A 89 7.64 12.14 -8.83
N PRO A 90 8.89 12.63 -8.75
CA PRO A 90 9.98 11.94 -8.07
C PRO A 90 9.84 11.86 -6.55
N ALA A 91 9.17 12.83 -5.93
CA ALA A 91 9.09 12.95 -4.48
C ALA A 91 7.66 12.93 -3.92
N GLU A 92 6.64 13.11 -4.76
CA GLU A 92 5.25 13.16 -4.31
C GLU A 92 4.79 11.81 -3.74
N ALA A 93 3.96 11.89 -2.70
CA ALA A 93 3.32 10.75 -2.07
C ALA A 93 1.79 10.96 -2.09
N MET A 94 1.04 9.90 -2.37
CA MET A 94 -0.41 10.00 -2.52
C MET A 94 -1.10 10.30 -1.18
N GLY A 95 -0.67 9.63 -0.11
CA GLY A 95 -1.31 9.75 1.21
C GLY A 95 -1.29 11.19 1.76
N PRO A 96 -2.44 11.88 1.88
CA PRO A 96 -2.49 13.29 2.30
C PRO A 96 -1.99 13.52 3.73
N TYR A 97 -2.15 12.52 4.60
CA TYR A 97 -1.54 12.52 5.94
C TYR A 97 -0.01 12.72 5.90
N PHE A 98 0.67 12.17 4.88
CA PHE A 98 2.11 12.32 4.70
C PHE A 98 2.49 13.56 3.90
N GLN A 99 1.59 14.10 3.07
CA GLN A 99 1.75 15.45 2.49
C GLN A 99 1.75 16.52 3.60
N ASN A 100 1.04 16.25 4.71
CA ASN A 100 1.12 16.97 5.99
C ASN A 100 0.94 18.49 5.86
N GLN A 101 0.07 18.92 4.93
CA GLN A 101 -0.17 20.33 4.58
C GLN A 101 1.12 21.16 4.36
N SER A 102 2.21 20.48 4.00
CA SER A 102 3.54 21.10 3.93
C SER A 102 3.70 21.88 2.63
N CYS A 103 3.12 21.39 1.55
CA CYS A 103 2.94 22.09 0.29
C CYS A 103 1.70 21.48 -0.36
N ASP A 104 0.55 22.04 -0.03
CA ASP A 104 -0.79 21.51 -0.38
C ASP A 104 -1.47 22.52 -1.32
N PRO A 105 -1.95 22.09 -2.50
CA PRO A 105 -2.49 22.99 -3.51
C PRO A 105 -3.78 23.70 -3.07
N PHE A 106 -4.43 23.24 -2.01
CA PHE A 106 -5.66 23.84 -1.48
C PHE A 106 -5.41 24.78 -0.29
N SER A 107 -4.17 24.84 0.20
CA SER A 107 -3.80 25.76 1.28
C SER A 107 -3.59 27.20 0.76
N LEU A 108 -3.54 28.17 1.69
CA LEU A 108 -3.48 29.58 1.34
C LEU A 108 -2.20 29.93 0.58
N GLN A 109 -2.29 30.81 -0.42
CA GLN A 109 -1.15 31.26 -1.24
C GLN A 109 0.06 31.75 -0.43
N HIS A 110 -0.17 32.37 0.73
CA HIS A 110 0.90 32.91 1.59
C HIS A 110 1.46 31.89 2.60
N GLN A 111 0.87 30.70 2.69
CA GLN A 111 1.45 29.59 3.44
C GLN A 111 2.71 29.11 2.68
N PRO A 112 3.86 29.00 3.34
CA PRO A 112 5.09 28.61 2.65
C PRO A 112 5.02 27.15 2.20
N CYS A 113 5.46 26.89 0.96
CA CYS A 113 5.68 25.53 0.48
C CYS A 113 6.96 24.97 1.10
N LEU A 114 6.84 23.88 1.86
CA LEU A 114 7.92 23.18 2.54
C LEU A 114 8.04 21.74 2.03
N LEU A 115 9.26 21.20 2.04
CA LEU A 115 9.47 19.79 1.71
C LEU A 115 8.92 18.86 2.79
N ASP A 116 9.18 19.18 4.07
CA ASP A 116 8.83 18.36 5.23
C ASP A 116 9.07 16.85 5.00
N ASN A 117 8.00 16.05 4.84
CA ASN A 117 8.09 14.61 4.62
C ASN A 117 8.60 14.22 3.24
N TYR A 118 8.57 15.09 2.24
CA TYR A 118 9.13 14.81 0.92
C TYR A 118 10.65 14.59 0.99
N ALA A 119 11.15 13.69 0.13
CA ALA A 119 12.58 13.51 -0.02
C ALA A 119 13.24 14.82 -0.48
N SER A 120 14.44 15.12 0.04
CA SER A 120 15.18 16.33 -0.37
C SER A 120 15.78 16.20 -1.76
N TYR A 121 16.25 15.00 -2.09
CA TYR A 121 16.74 14.63 -3.40
C TYR A 121 16.19 13.27 -3.81
N SER A 122 16.02 13.06 -5.10
CA SER A 122 15.69 11.76 -5.67
C SER A 122 16.70 11.39 -6.75
N ILE A 123 17.09 10.11 -6.83
CA ILE A 123 17.81 9.57 -7.98
C ILE A 123 16.78 8.95 -8.91
N ASN A 124 16.70 9.44 -10.15
CA ASN A 124 15.98 8.76 -11.20
C ASN A 124 16.77 7.49 -11.58
N VAL A 125 16.38 6.35 -11.02
CA VAL A 125 17.15 5.11 -11.15
C VAL A 125 17.01 4.56 -12.57
N THR A 126 18.15 4.41 -13.24
CA THR A 126 18.23 3.76 -14.57
C THR A 126 18.79 2.34 -14.51
N GLY A 127 19.31 1.92 -13.35
CA GLY A 127 19.77 0.56 -13.13
C GLY A 127 20.55 0.38 -11.82
N ALA A 128 21.23 -0.77 -11.71
CA ALA A 128 21.94 -1.19 -10.50
C ALA A 128 23.00 -0.17 -10.01
N SER A 129 23.73 0.48 -10.92
CA SER A 129 24.80 1.42 -10.56
C SER A 129 24.28 2.64 -9.79
N ASP A 130 23.11 3.16 -10.18
CA ASP A 130 22.49 4.32 -9.55
C ASP A 130 22.05 3.99 -8.11
N VAL A 131 21.46 2.80 -7.93
CA VAL A 131 21.08 2.28 -6.61
C VAL A 131 22.30 2.10 -5.71
N VAL A 132 23.36 1.46 -6.23
CA VAL A 132 24.62 1.26 -5.47
C VAL A 132 25.25 2.61 -5.09
N ALA A 133 25.21 3.59 -5.98
CA ALA A 133 25.71 4.94 -5.69
C ALA A 133 24.89 5.63 -4.60
N GLY A 134 23.55 5.57 -4.67
CA GLY A 134 22.66 6.12 -3.66
C GLY A 134 22.83 5.47 -2.28
N ILE A 135 22.93 4.13 -2.22
CA ILE A 135 23.22 3.38 -0.98
C ILE A 135 24.54 3.83 -0.36
N LYS A 136 25.62 3.86 -1.15
CA LYS A 136 26.94 4.28 -0.65
C LYS A 136 26.92 5.73 -0.19
N PHE A 137 26.23 6.61 -0.91
CA PHE A 137 26.11 8.00 -0.52
C PHE A 137 25.38 8.16 0.81
N ALA A 138 24.24 7.49 0.97
CA ALA A 138 23.47 7.51 2.20
C ALA A 138 24.29 7.01 3.40
N GLN A 139 24.97 5.87 3.26
CA GLN A 139 25.84 5.32 4.29
C GLN A 139 27.01 6.25 4.67
N ASN A 140 27.71 6.80 3.67
CA ASN A 140 28.91 7.62 3.89
C ASN A 140 28.61 9.01 4.48
N ASN A 141 27.36 9.46 4.39
CA ASN A 141 26.96 10.80 4.84
C ASN A 141 25.81 10.79 5.85
N ASP A 142 25.49 9.60 6.37
CA ASP A 142 24.40 9.35 7.31
C ASP A 142 23.02 9.86 6.84
N VAL A 143 22.81 10.06 5.54
CA VAL A 143 21.53 10.53 5.00
C VAL A 143 20.49 9.41 5.05
N ARG A 144 19.24 9.72 5.43
CA ARG A 144 18.12 8.77 5.37
C ARG A 144 17.91 8.32 3.92
N LEU A 145 17.87 7.01 3.66
CA LEU A 145 17.54 6.46 2.35
C LEU A 145 16.06 6.08 2.32
N VAL A 146 15.36 6.44 1.25
CA VAL A 146 13.97 6.05 0.97
C VAL A 146 13.94 5.36 -0.40
N VAL A 147 13.04 4.41 -0.58
CA VAL A 147 12.78 3.78 -1.88
C VAL A 147 11.34 4.12 -2.28
N LYS A 148 11.17 4.86 -3.38
CA LYS A 148 9.85 5.21 -3.91
C LYS A 148 9.66 4.55 -5.27
N ASN A 149 8.58 3.78 -5.40
CA ASN A 149 8.06 3.38 -6.70
C ASN A 149 7.00 4.40 -7.15
N THR A 150 5.74 4.17 -6.78
CA THR A 150 4.58 4.96 -7.21
C THR A 150 4.19 6.05 -6.20
N GLY A 151 4.44 5.83 -4.90
CA GLY A 151 3.96 6.72 -3.83
C GLY A 151 2.63 6.30 -3.19
N HIS A 152 2.15 5.09 -3.50
CA HIS A 152 0.89 4.50 -3.00
C HIS A 152 0.87 4.13 -1.49
N ASP A 153 2.02 4.04 -0.83
CA ASP A 153 2.08 3.43 0.50
C ASP A 153 1.29 4.22 1.57
N PHE A 154 0.24 3.60 2.12
CA PHE A 154 -0.66 4.19 3.12
C PHE A 154 0.00 4.45 4.50
N THR A 155 1.23 3.97 4.69
CA THR A 155 2.01 4.13 5.93
C THR A 155 3.26 5.00 5.76
N GLY A 156 3.42 5.64 4.60
CA GLY A 156 4.52 6.56 4.32
C GLY A 156 5.89 5.89 4.23
N LYS A 157 5.96 4.58 3.93
CA LYS A 157 7.22 3.84 3.74
C LYS A 157 8.03 4.35 2.54
N SER A 158 7.37 4.98 1.58
CA SER A 158 7.99 5.51 0.35
C SER A 158 8.27 7.02 0.38
N THR A 159 8.24 7.65 1.56
CA THR A 159 8.58 9.07 1.74
C THR A 159 9.37 9.28 3.03
N GLY A 160 9.99 10.44 3.20
CA GLY A 160 10.75 10.73 4.40
C GLY A 160 11.50 12.04 4.41
N LYS A 161 11.35 12.77 5.51
CA LYS A 161 12.06 14.03 5.78
C LYS A 161 13.57 13.88 5.68
N GLY A 162 14.19 14.84 4.99
CA GLY A 162 15.65 14.92 4.82
C GLY A 162 16.27 13.71 4.10
N SER A 163 15.48 12.98 3.32
CA SER A 163 15.97 11.75 2.69
C SER A 163 16.54 11.95 1.28
N LEU A 164 17.34 10.98 0.87
CA LEU A 164 17.61 10.64 -0.52
C LEU A 164 16.64 9.53 -0.94
N SER A 165 15.80 9.79 -1.94
CA SER A 165 14.91 8.79 -2.53
C SER A 165 15.57 8.08 -3.70
N LEU A 166 15.46 6.76 -3.75
CA LEU A 166 15.67 5.97 -4.96
C LEU A 166 14.32 5.87 -5.67
N TRP A 167 14.15 6.64 -6.74
CA TRP A 167 12.91 6.67 -7.51
C TRP A 167 12.96 5.62 -8.62
N MET A 168 12.21 4.55 -8.41
CA MET A 168 12.27 3.31 -9.20
C MET A 168 11.33 3.31 -10.41
N HIS A 169 10.42 4.29 -10.48
CA HIS A 169 9.30 4.31 -11.43
C HIS A 169 9.73 4.15 -12.90
N ASN A 170 10.88 4.67 -13.29
CA ASN A 170 11.34 4.63 -14.68
C ASN A 170 11.99 3.29 -15.08
N LEU A 171 12.15 2.34 -14.15
CA LEU A 171 12.44 0.93 -14.48
C LEU A 171 11.14 0.21 -14.90
N ASN A 172 10.52 0.65 -15.99
CA ASN A 172 9.14 0.28 -16.36
C ASN A 172 9.05 -0.73 -17.52
N THR A 173 10.03 -1.62 -17.66
CA THR A 173 10.04 -2.62 -18.74
C THR A 173 9.18 -3.84 -18.40
N THR A 174 8.42 -4.34 -19.38
CA THR A 174 7.66 -5.59 -19.30
C THR A 174 8.10 -6.50 -20.43
N THR A 175 8.64 -7.67 -20.11
CA THR A 175 9.07 -8.67 -21.10
C THR A 175 8.33 -9.98 -20.85
N VAL A 176 7.44 -10.36 -21.78
CA VAL A 176 6.78 -11.67 -21.75
C VAL A 176 7.75 -12.75 -22.21
N ILE A 177 7.83 -13.84 -21.46
CA ILE A 177 8.71 -14.98 -21.67
C ILE A 177 7.81 -16.21 -21.88
N PRO A 178 7.52 -16.60 -23.14
CA PRO A 178 6.59 -17.70 -23.41
C PRO A 178 7.01 -19.05 -22.80
N GLU A 179 8.32 -19.27 -22.66
CA GLU A 179 8.89 -20.50 -22.11
C GLU A 179 10.01 -20.16 -21.12
N TYR A 180 9.63 -19.89 -19.87
CA TYR A 180 10.56 -19.80 -18.76
C TYR A 180 10.86 -21.21 -18.24
N LYS A 181 12.11 -21.45 -17.84
CA LYS A 181 12.57 -22.73 -17.25
C LYS A 181 13.44 -22.49 -16.02
N SER A 182 13.03 -23.08 -14.91
CA SER A 182 13.85 -23.25 -13.71
C SER A 182 13.63 -24.65 -13.12
N ALA A 183 14.30 -24.96 -12.01
CA ALA A 183 14.11 -26.22 -11.31
C ALA A 183 12.65 -26.43 -10.82
N ASN A 184 11.91 -25.34 -10.55
CA ASN A 184 10.61 -25.39 -9.88
C ASN A 184 9.45 -24.95 -10.79
N TYR A 185 9.72 -24.49 -12.02
CA TYR A 185 8.68 -24.03 -12.93
C TYR A 185 9.11 -24.14 -14.39
N THR A 186 8.21 -24.62 -15.24
CA THR A 186 8.30 -24.53 -16.70
C THR A 186 6.96 -24.03 -17.22
N GLY A 187 6.98 -22.92 -17.96
CA GLY A 187 5.76 -22.28 -18.46
C GLY A 187 5.97 -20.81 -18.80
N PRO A 188 4.92 -20.09 -19.17
CA PRO A 188 5.02 -18.67 -19.51
C PRO A 188 5.22 -17.80 -18.26
N ALA A 189 6.05 -16.77 -18.39
CA ALA A 189 6.35 -15.81 -17.34
C ALA A 189 6.40 -14.38 -17.91
N ALA A 190 6.51 -13.38 -17.04
CA ALA A 190 6.87 -12.03 -17.40
C ALA A 190 7.97 -11.51 -16.48
N LYS A 191 9.00 -10.89 -17.05
CA LYS A 191 9.98 -10.09 -16.32
C LYS A 191 9.52 -8.64 -16.30
N LEU A 192 9.35 -8.11 -15.11
CA LEU A 192 8.80 -6.79 -14.80
C LEU A 192 9.88 -5.95 -14.13
N GLY A 193 10.22 -4.80 -14.69
CA GLY A 193 11.05 -3.82 -14.00
C GLY A 193 10.34 -3.26 -12.76
N ALA A 194 11.11 -2.82 -11.76
CA ALA A 194 10.57 -2.38 -10.46
C ALA A 194 9.51 -1.27 -10.58
N GLY A 195 9.60 -0.44 -11.61
CA GLY A 195 8.75 0.72 -11.84
C GLY A 195 7.45 0.46 -12.61
N VAL A 196 7.22 -0.76 -13.09
CA VAL A 196 5.98 -1.05 -13.83
C VAL A 196 4.74 -0.85 -12.95
N VAL A 197 3.70 -0.30 -13.56
CA VAL A 197 2.37 -0.20 -12.94
C VAL A 197 1.42 -1.22 -13.55
N ALA A 198 0.42 -1.62 -12.77
CA ALA A 198 -0.52 -2.68 -13.10
C ALA A 198 -1.20 -2.50 -14.47
N ALA A 199 -1.71 -1.31 -14.79
CA ALA A 199 -2.39 -1.03 -16.05
C ALA A 199 -1.56 -1.42 -17.28
N ASN A 200 -0.29 -0.98 -17.31
CA ASN A 200 0.61 -1.23 -18.44
C ASN A 200 0.90 -2.72 -18.59
N VAL A 201 1.08 -3.42 -17.47
CA VAL A 201 1.36 -4.86 -17.46
C VAL A 201 0.14 -5.65 -17.93
N TYR A 202 -1.08 -5.30 -17.50
CA TYR A 202 -2.30 -5.97 -17.93
C TYR A 202 -2.47 -5.91 -19.44
N THR A 203 -2.30 -4.74 -20.03
CA THR A 203 -2.37 -4.56 -21.49
C THR A 203 -1.30 -5.38 -22.20
N THR A 204 -0.02 -5.25 -21.82
CA THR A 204 1.09 -5.97 -22.48
C THR A 204 0.96 -7.49 -22.38
N VAL A 205 0.53 -8.01 -21.23
CA VAL A 205 0.38 -9.46 -21.01
C VAL A 205 -0.86 -10.00 -21.74
N SER A 206 -1.95 -9.22 -21.78
CA SER A 206 -3.17 -9.57 -22.53
C SER A 206 -2.94 -9.61 -24.04
N GLU A 207 -2.20 -8.66 -24.61
CA GLU A 207 -1.80 -8.66 -26.02
C GLU A 207 -0.96 -9.90 -26.40
N ALA A 208 -0.24 -10.48 -25.44
CA ALA A 208 0.49 -11.72 -25.61
C ALA A 208 -0.37 -13.00 -25.39
N GLY A 209 -1.68 -12.85 -25.13
CA GLY A 209 -2.62 -13.96 -24.91
C GLY A 209 -2.62 -14.51 -23.48
N TYR A 210 -2.12 -13.75 -22.52
CA TYR A 210 -2.01 -14.15 -21.13
C TYR A 210 -2.72 -13.16 -20.19
N ARG A 211 -2.89 -13.57 -18.94
CA ARG A 211 -3.32 -12.77 -17.79
C ARG A 211 -2.32 -12.95 -16.65
N ILE A 212 -2.38 -12.06 -15.66
CA ILE A 212 -1.41 -11.99 -14.57
C ILE A 212 -2.10 -11.62 -13.26
N LEU A 213 -1.54 -12.09 -12.14
CA LEU A 213 -1.91 -11.63 -10.81
C LEU A 213 -1.48 -10.16 -10.62
N GLY A 214 -2.43 -9.31 -10.24
CA GLY A 214 -2.18 -7.91 -9.94
C GLY A 214 -3.36 -7.26 -9.19
N GLY A 215 -3.12 -6.10 -8.61
CA GLY A 215 -4.10 -5.36 -7.82
C GLY A 215 -5.20 -4.68 -8.64
N THR A 216 -6.32 -4.35 -7.99
CA THR A 216 -7.46 -3.67 -8.64
C THR A 216 -7.18 -2.19 -8.95
N CYS A 217 -6.26 -1.54 -8.25
CA CYS A 217 -5.80 -0.18 -8.53
C CYS A 217 -4.71 -0.17 -9.64
N PRO A 218 -4.98 0.31 -10.87
CA PRO A 218 -4.07 0.13 -12.01
C PRO A 218 -2.79 0.95 -11.96
N SER A 219 -2.71 2.00 -11.14
CA SER A 219 -1.45 2.74 -10.94
C SER A 219 -0.52 2.11 -9.90
N VAL A 220 -0.95 1.03 -9.23
CA VAL A 220 -0.11 0.29 -8.26
C VAL A 220 1.09 -0.35 -8.94
N GLY A 221 2.26 -0.20 -8.32
CA GLY A 221 3.50 -0.78 -8.80
C GLY A 221 3.63 -2.27 -8.46
N LEU A 222 3.52 -3.16 -9.46
CA LEU A 222 3.46 -4.60 -9.23
C LEU A 222 4.76 -5.17 -8.63
N ALA A 223 5.92 -4.78 -9.18
CA ALA A 223 7.24 -5.25 -8.74
C ALA A 223 7.80 -4.42 -7.56
N GLY A 224 6.94 -4.07 -6.60
CA GLY A 224 7.28 -3.26 -5.44
C GLY A 224 6.51 -3.67 -4.18
N GLY A 225 5.96 -2.67 -3.48
CA GLY A 225 5.23 -2.90 -2.22
C GLY A 225 4.07 -3.89 -2.34
N TYR A 226 3.37 -3.88 -3.48
CA TYR A 226 2.25 -4.78 -3.74
C TYR A 226 2.63 -6.26 -3.60
N THR A 227 3.52 -6.77 -4.46
CA THR A 227 3.91 -8.20 -4.41
C THR A 227 4.74 -8.51 -3.17
N SER A 228 5.65 -7.62 -2.76
CA SER A 228 6.48 -7.86 -1.55
C SER A 228 5.66 -7.93 -0.27
N GLY A 229 4.48 -7.31 -0.20
CA GLY A 229 3.57 -7.47 0.94
C GLY A 229 2.64 -8.68 0.86
N GLY A 230 2.56 -9.34 -0.29
CA GLY A 230 1.64 -10.44 -0.59
C GLY A 230 0.96 -10.23 -1.93
N GLY A 231 0.11 -9.20 -2.03
CA GLY A 231 -0.61 -8.84 -3.25
C GLY A 231 -1.85 -9.70 -3.49
N HIS A 232 -3.02 -9.16 -3.16
CA HIS A 232 -4.33 -9.75 -3.52
C HIS A 232 -4.77 -9.29 -4.91
N SER A 233 -5.68 -10.05 -5.53
CA SER A 233 -6.06 -9.97 -6.94
C SER A 233 -7.39 -10.70 -7.14
N LEU A 234 -8.13 -10.26 -8.15
CA LEU A 234 -9.35 -10.93 -8.62
C LEU A 234 -9.10 -12.39 -9.08
N LEU A 235 -7.85 -12.80 -9.26
CA LEU A 235 -7.45 -14.15 -9.67
C LEU A 235 -6.86 -15.00 -8.51
N ASN A 236 -6.90 -14.53 -7.27
CA ASN A 236 -6.16 -15.14 -6.16
C ASN A 236 -6.54 -16.59 -5.89
N ARG A 237 -7.81 -16.99 -6.00
CA ARG A 237 -8.16 -18.39 -5.78
C ARG A 237 -7.57 -19.33 -6.83
N LEU A 238 -7.40 -18.84 -8.06
CA LEU A 238 -6.86 -19.65 -9.15
C LEU A 238 -5.34 -19.80 -9.06
N TYR A 239 -4.63 -18.77 -8.58
CA TYR A 239 -3.17 -18.68 -8.67
C TYR A 239 -2.46 -18.29 -7.36
N ALA A 240 -3.16 -18.31 -6.23
CA ALA A 240 -2.72 -17.82 -4.92
C ALA A 240 -2.39 -16.31 -4.90
N MET A 241 -1.55 -15.84 -3.99
CA MET A 241 -1.15 -14.43 -3.90
C MET A 241 -0.19 -14.05 -5.04
N ALA A 242 -0.06 -12.77 -5.38
CA ALA A 242 0.94 -12.31 -6.35
C ALA A 242 2.36 -12.76 -5.96
N ALA A 243 2.68 -12.72 -4.66
CA ALA A 243 3.92 -13.25 -4.09
C ALA A 243 4.17 -14.73 -4.40
N ASP A 244 3.11 -15.54 -4.45
CA ASP A 244 3.19 -17.00 -4.66
C ASP A 244 3.50 -17.36 -6.13
N ALA A 245 3.26 -16.42 -7.05
CA ALA A 245 3.56 -16.55 -8.48
C ALA A 245 4.98 -16.10 -8.87
N VAL A 246 5.74 -15.48 -7.95
CA VAL A 246 7.08 -15.00 -8.26
C VAL A 246 8.06 -16.15 -8.47
N LEU A 247 8.95 -15.96 -9.43
CA LEU A 247 10.01 -16.89 -9.81
C LEU A 247 11.38 -16.34 -9.40
N GLU A 248 11.59 -15.03 -9.57
CA GLU A 248 12.86 -14.37 -9.30
C GLU A 248 12.68 -12.92 -8.81
N TRP A 249 13.59 -12.48 -7.94
CA TRP A 249 13.81 -11.07 -7.61
C TRP A 249 15.25 -10.67 -7.96
N GLU A 250 15.42 -9.60 -8.72
CA GLU A 250 16.70 -8.94 -8.96
C GLU A 250 16.86 -7.77 -7.97
N VAL A 251 17.86 -7.83 -7.08
CA VAL A 251 17.92 -6.96 -5.89
C VAL A 251 19.33 -6.44 -5.62
N ILE A 252 19.42 -5.17 -5.18
CA ILE A 252 20.62 -4.61 -4.55
C ILE A 252 20.45 -4.59 -3.03
N THR A 253 21.35 -5.28 -2.31
CA THR A 253 21.34 -5.31 -0.83
C THR A 253 21.95 -4.04 -0.23
N ALA A 254 21.81 -3.84 1.09
CA ALA A 254 22.42 -2.71 1.80
C ALA A 254 23.97 -2.67 1.67
N SER A 255 24.59 -3.83 1.43
CA SER A 255 26.04 -3.94 1.15
C SER A 255 26.43 -3.54 -0.28
N GLY A 256 25.47 -3.20 -1.14
CA GLY A 256 25.68 -2.88 -2.55
C GLY A 256 25.87 -4.10 -3.46
N LYS A 257 25.64 -5.33 -2.97
CA LYS A 257 25.68 -6.54 -3.80
C LYS A 257 24.44 -6.63 -4.68
N HIS A 258 24.66 -6.90 -5.96
CA HIS A 258 23.62 -7.23 -6.94
C HIS A 258 23.39 -8.74 -6.95
N LEU A 259 22.19 -9.17 -6.54
CA LEU A 259 21.81 -10.57 -6.38
C LEU A 259 20.54 -10.89 -7.17
N ILE A 260 20.41 -12.14 -7.57
CA ILE A 260 19.14 -12.73 -8.00
C ILE A 260 18.70 -13.72 -6.92
N ALA A 261 17.55 -13.48 -6.32
CA ALA A 261 16.95 -14.34 -5.31
C ALA A 261 15.86 -15.19 -5.95
N THR A 262 15.96 -16.50 -5.78
CA THR A 262 15.03 -17.51 -6.31
C THR A 262 14.78 -18.58 -5.24
N PRO A 263 13.81 -19.49 -5.44
CA PRO A 263 13.60 -20.62 -4.53
C PRO A 263 14.81 -21.56 -4.35
N THR A 264 15.85 -21.45 -5.19
CA THR A 264 17.05 -22.30 -5.12
C THR A 264 18.36 -21.53 -4.91
N SER A 265 18.36 -20.20 -5.08
CA SER A 265 19.54 -19.33 -4.94
C SER A 265 19.21 -18.10 -4.09
N ASN A 266 20.02 -17.78 -3.09
CA ASN A 266 19.70 -16.74 -2.09
C ASN A 266 18.29 -16.94 -1.49
N GLN A 267 17.96 -18.19 -1.15
CA GLN A 267 16.59 -18.64 -0.81
C GLN A 267 16.01 -17.90 0.39
N ASP A 268 16.84 -17.55 1.37
CA ASP A 268 16.42 -16.79 2.54
C ASP A 268 16.11 -15.32 2.19
N LEU A 269 16.85 -14.72 1.25
CA LEU A 269 16.50 -13.39 0.71
C LEU A 269 15.22 -13.47 -0.10
N TYR A 270 15.07 -14.50 -0.95
CA TYR A 270 13.83 -14.75 -1.70
C TYR A 270 12.65 -14.81 -0.74
N TRP A 271 12.71 -15.69 0.26
CA TRP A 271 11.68 -15.87 1.28
C TRP A 271 11.32 -14.55 1.98
N ALA A 272 12.32 -13.76 2.39
CA ALA A 272 12.12 -12.53 3.14
C ALA A 272 11.62 -11.34 2.32
N LEU A 273 11.86 -11.32 1.01
CA LEU A 273 11.34 -10.28 0.12
C LEU A 273 9.82 -10.31 0.00
N PHE A 274 9.19 -11.41 0.38
CA PHE A 274 7.75 -11.52 0.62
C PHE A 274 7.51 -11.39 2.12
N GLY A 275 6.64 -10.48 2.55
CA GLY A 275 6.34 -10.27 3.98
C GLY A 275 7.40 -9.49 4.76
N GLY A 276 8.61 -9.23 4.25
CA GLY A 276 9.64 -8.47 4.98
C GLY A 276 9.41 -6.97 5.13
N GLY A 277 8.29 -6.44 4.61
CA GLY A 277 7.99 -5.03 4.52
C GLY A 277 8.73 -4.35 3.36
N ALA A 278 7.99 -3.68 2.49
CA ALA A 278 8.55 -2.96 1.35
C ALA A 278 9.60 -1.93 1.80
N GLY A 279 10.72 -1.86 1.07
CA GLY A 279 11.80 -0.92 1.38
C GLY A 279 12.63 -1.27 2.62
N ASN A 280 12.58 -2.50 3.12
CA ASN A 280 13.25 -2.89 4.37
C ASN A 280 14.50 -3.80 4.19
N LEU A 281 14.58 -4.64 3.16
CA LEU A 281 15.63 -5.66 3.02
C LEU A 281 16.63 -5.40 1.88
N GLY A 282 16.21 -4.63 0.87
CA GLY A 282 16.97 -4.35 -0.33
C GLY A 282 16.16 -3.53 -1.32
N VAL A 283 16.81 -3.15 -2.42
CA VAL A 283 16.20 -2.38 -3.51
C VAL A 283 16.00 -3.33 -4.69
N VAL A 284 14.73 -3.62 -5.01
CA VAL A 284 14.37 -4.42 -6.17
C VAL A 284 14.59 -3.62 -7.46
N LEU A 285 15.20 -4.25 -8.46
CA LEU A 285 15.33 -3.73 -9.83
C LEU A 285 14.32 -4.37 -10.77
N SER A 286 14.03 -5.66 -10.59
CA SER A 286 13.03 -6.38 -11.36
C SER A 286 12.49 -7.61 -10.63
N MET A 287 11.35 -8.10 -11.10
CA MET A 287 10.67 -9.31 -10.66
C MET A 287 10.33 -10.17 -11.88
N THR A 288 10.61 -11.47 -11.83
CA THR A 288 10.07 -12.42 -12.81
C THR A 288 8.92 -13.17 -12.15
N THR A 289 7.74 -13.19 -12.77
CA THR A 289 6.53 -13.83 -12.22
C THR A 289 5.81 -14.66 -13.27
N LYS A 290 5.06 -15.68 -12.85
CA LYS A 290 4.23 -16.50 -13.73
C LYS A 290 3.16 -15.64 -14.41
N VAL A 291 2.88 -15.92 -15.67
CA VAL A 291 1.65 -15.46 -16.34
C VAL A 291 0.83 -16.68 -16.75
N PHE A 292 -0.44 -16.48 -17.04
CA PHE A 292 -1.38 -17.57 -17.24
C PHE A 292 -2.17 -17.36 -18.52
N PRO A 293 -2.60 -18.41 -19.24
CA PRO A 293 -3.42 -18.22 -20.45
C PRO A 293 -4.68 -17.41 -20.16
N GLU A 294 -5.09 -16.58 -21.12
CA GLU A 294 -6.39 -15.91 -21.08
C GLU A 294 -7.55 -16.91 -21.07
N GLY A 295 -8.73 -16.44 -20.65
CA GLY A 295 -9.94 -17.25 -20.66
C GLY A 295 -11.18 -16.50 -20.23
N ILE A 296 -12.33 -17.14 -20.44
CA ILE A 296 -13.63 -16.59 -20.09
C ILE A 296 -13.69 -16.32 -18.58
N ILE A 297 -14.27 -15.18 -18.19
CA ILE A 297 -14.59 -14.85 -16.81
C ILE A 297 -16.10 -14.66 -16.68
N GLY A 298 -16.75 -15.52 -15.91
CA GLY A 298 -18.12 -15.29 -15.45
C GLY A 298 -18.16 -14.22 -14.36
N SER A 299 -19.25 -13.46 -14.32
CA SER A 299 -19.45 -12.37 -13.37
C SER A 299 -20.94 -12.16 -13.11
N ALA A 300 -21.29 -11.38 -12.11
CA ALA A 300 -22.64 -10.85 -11.97
C ALA A 300 -22.64 -9.47 -11.29
N SER A 301 -23.64 -8.68 -11.66
CA SER A 301 -24.08 -7.55 -10.85
C SER A 301 -25.03 -8.05 -9.76
N LEU A 302 -24.82 -7.63 -8.52
CA LEU A 302 -25.73 -7.89 -7.38
C LEU A 302 -25.76 -6.64 -6.50
N ALA A 303 -26.94 -6.15 -6.15
CA ALA A 303 -27.08 -5.06 -5.20
C ALA A 303 -28.39 -5.16 -4.41
N PHE A 304 -28.38 -4.73 -3.16
CA PHE A 304 -29.57 -4.60 -2.32
C PHE A 304 -29.39 -3.40 -1.36
N ASN A 305 -30.49 -2.72 -1.06
CA ASN A 305 -30.48 -1.39 -0.43
C ASN A 305 -30.56 -1.46 1.10
N SER A 306 -29.88 -0.54 1.79
CA SER A 306 -29.89 -0.44 3.26
C SER A 306 -31.24 -0.03 3.88
N THR A 307 -32.16 0.52 3.08
CA THR A 307 -33.52 0.88 3.50
C THR A 307 -34.44 -0.32 3.63
N ASP A 308 -34.05 -1.50 3.13
CA ASP A 308 -34.77 -2.74 3.36
C ASP A 308 -34.69 -3.12 4.86
N PRO A 309 -35.82 -3.38 5.55
CA PRO A 309 -35.80 -3.75 6.96
C PRO A 309 -35.00 -5.03 7.26
N ASN A 310 -34.79 -5.88 6.24
CA ASN A 310 -34.02 -7.12 6.32
C ASN A 310 -32.59 -6.99 5.76
N TYR A 311 -32.07 -5.76 5.61
CA TYR A 311 -30.70 -5.52 5.09
C TYR A 311 -29.60 -6.23 5.89
N TRP A 312 -29.60 -6.14 7.23
CA TRP A 312 -28.56 -6.80 8.04
C TRP A 312 -28.66 -8.33 8.04
N PRO A 313 -29.86 -8.93 8.08
CA PRO A 313 -30.04 -10.35 7.73
C PRO A 313 -29.49 -10.71 6.35
N ALA A 314 -29.68 -9.86 5.32
CA ALA A 314 -29.09 -10.07 3.99
C ALA A 314 -27.55 -10.11 4.02
N MET A 315 -26.95 -9.18 4.77
CA MET A 315 -25.50 -9.12 4.97
C MET A 315 -24.99 -10.35 5.74
N GLU A 316 -25.73 -10.86 6.71
CA GLU A 316 -25.40 -12.11 7.41
C GLU A 316 -25.41 -13.30 6.45
N ALA A 317 -26.47 -13.45 5.66
CA ALA A 317 -26.55 -14.47 4.62
C ALA A 317 -25.38 -14.39 3.63
N LEU A 318 -25.05 -13.19 3.15
CA LEU A 318 -23.91 -12.97 2.26
C LEU A 318 -22.60 -13.42 2.89
N PHE A 319 -22.27 -12.97 4.11
CA PHE A 319 -21.00 -13.30 4.76
C PHE A 319 -20.88 -14.80 5.06
N MET A 320 -21.99 -15.44 5.48
CA MET A 320 -22.04 -16.88 5.69
C MET A 320 -21.92 -17.69 4.39
N PHE A 321 -22.35 -17.12 3.26
CA PHE A 321 -22.24 -17.72 1.93
C PHE A 321 -20.83 -17.59 1.31
N LEU A 322 -20.03 -16.60 1.72
CA LEU A 322 -18.69 -16.37 1.13
C LEU A 322 -17.81 -17.64 1.06
N PRO A 323 -17.69 -18.48 2.11
CA PRO A 323 -16.91 -19.72 2.03
C PRO A 323 -17.38 -20.66 0.91
N GLU A 324 -18.70 -20.82 0.76
CA GLU A 324 -19.28 -21.66 -0.30
C GLU A 324 -18.90 -21.12 -1.68
N TYR A 325 -19.06 -19.81 -1.89
CA TYR A 325 -18.70 -19.17 -3.14
C TYR A 325 -17.22 -19.34 -3.53
N VAL A 326 -16.30 -19.06 -2.60
CA VAL A 326 -14.84 -19.11 -2.88
C VAL A 326 -14.28 -20.54 -2.94
N ASP A 327 -15.03 -21.53 -2.44
CA ASP A 327 -14.64 -22.95 -2.47
C ASP A 327 -15.25 -23.72 -3.65
N ALA A 328 -16.39 -23.26 -4.19
CA ALA A 328 -17.07 -23.89 -5.33
C ALA A 328 -16.27 -23.86 -6.64
N GLY A 329 -15.22 -23.05 -6.71
CA GLY A 329 -14.37 -22.92 -7.89
C GLY A 329 -13.24 -21.93 -7.66
N PRO A 330 -12.55 -21.51 -8.73
CA PRO A 330 -11.48 -20.53 -8.65
C PRO A 330 -11.97 -19.09 -8.46
N ASN A 331 -12.94 -18.88 -7.58
CA ASN A 331 -13.73 -17.67 -7.51
C ASN A 331 -13.17 -16.64 -6.53
N ALA A 332 -13.37 -15.36 -6.84
CA ALA A 332 -13.12 -14.23 -5.95
C ALA A 332 -14.26 -13.21 -6.09
N TRP A 333 -14.40 -12.31 -5.12
CA TRP A 333 -15.47 -11.31 -5.15
C TRP A 333 -15.09 -10.02 -4.46
N ASP A 334 -14.99 -8.93 -5.23
CA ASP A 334 -14.93 -7.58 -4.69
C ASP A 334 -16.33 -6.98 -4.56
N PHE A 335 -16.63 -6.44 -3.39
CA PHE A 335 -17.89 -5.77 -3.12
C PHE A 335 -17.71 -4.62 -2.14
N VAL A 336 -18.70 -3.71 -2.12
CA VAL A 336 -18.73 -2.56 -1.22
C VAL A 336 -19.99 -2.55 -0.39
N ILE A 337 -19.84 -2.07 0.83
CA ILE A 337 -20.89 -1.81 1.81
C ILE A 337 -20.80 -0.33 2.14
N THR A 338 -21.89 0.38 1.90
CA THR A 338 -22.01 1.82 2.15
C THR A 338 -23.27 2.09 2.97
N GLN A 339 -23.52 3.38 3.26
CA GLN A 339 -24.78 3.81 3.86
C GLN A 339 -26.01 3.53 2.97
N THR A 340 -25.84 3.39 1.65
CA THR A 340 -26.95 3.13 0.72
C THR A 340 -27.24 1.65 0.49
N GLY A 341 -26.30 0.77 0.87
CA GLY A 341 -26.48 -0.67 0.81
C GLY A 341 -25.25 -1.42 0.34
N PHE A 342 -25.49 -2.62 -0.18
CA PHE A 342 -24.50 -3.52 -0.73
C PHE A 342 -24.42 -3.40 -2.25
N THR A 343 -23.21 -3.46 -2.80
CA THR A 343 -23.01 -3.55 -4.26
C THR A 343 -21.81 -4.43 -4.58
N SER A 344 -22.03 -5.41 -5.45
CA SER A 344 -20.98 -6.18 -6.12
C SER A 344 -20.19 -5.26 -7.06
N LEU A 345 -18.87 -5.18 -6.87
CA LEU A 345 -17.98 -4.46 -7.78
C LEU A 345 -17.45 -5.39 -8.87
N ALA A 346 -16.80 -6.47 -8.45
CA ALA A 346 -16.17 -7.43 -9.36
C ALA A 346 -16.32 -8.85 -8.80
N LEU A 347 -17.40 -9.51 -9.19
CA LEU A 347 -17.58 -10.96 -8.98
C LEU A 347 -16.78 -11.71 -10.04
N THR A 348 -15.79 -12.49 -9.64
CA THR A 348 -14.89 -13.22 -10.54
C THR A 348 -15.15 -14.72 -10.45
N ALA A 349 -15.67 -15.32 -11.53
CA ALA A 349 -15.88 -16.75 -11.64
C ALA A 349 -15.25 -17.31 -12.94
N PRO A 350 -13.94 -17.65 -12.93
CA PRO A 350 -13.23 -18.08 -14.12
C PRO A 350 -13.86 -19.32 -14.78
N ASN A 351 -13.90 -19.33 -16.10
CA ASN A 351 -14.45 -20.38 -16.96
C ASN A 351 -15.97 -20.58 -16.88
N LEU A 352 -16.71 -19.74 -16.16
CA LEU A 352 -18.17 -19.80 -16.13
C LEU A 352 -18.82 -18.89 -17.18
N LYS A 353 -19.96 -19.36 -17.69
CA LYS A 353 -20.91 -18.58 -18.51
C LYS A 353 -22.05 -18.08 -17.62
N PRO A 354 -22.94 -17.18 -18.09
CA PRO A 354 -23.98 -16.58 -17.24
C PRO A 354 -24.85 -17.60 -16.50
N ALA A 355 -25.25 -18.70 -17.15
CA ALA A 355 -26.02 -19.77 -16.49
C ALA A 355 -25.26 -20.43 -15.31
N GLY A 356 -23.95 -20.65 -15.47
CA GLY A 356 -23.13 -21.20 -14.39
C GLY A 356 -22.93 -20.20 -13.24
N VAL A 357 -22.92 -18.90 -13.54
CA VAL A 357 -22.88 -17.86 -12.49
C VAL A 357 -24.22 -17.77 -11.75
N GLN A 358 -25.35 -17.89 -12.46
CA GLN A 358 -26.67 -18.01 -11.85
C GLN A 358 -26.71 -19.19 -10.87
N ASP A 359 -26.33 -20.38 -11.34
CA ASP A 359 -26.33 -21.60 -10.52
C ASP A 359 -25.42 -21.46 -9.30
N LEU A 360 -24.25 -20.83 -9.48
CA LEU A 360 -23.29 -20.57 -8.40
C LEU A 360 -23.85 -19.66 -7.31
N LEU A 361 -24.66 -18.66 -7.67
CA LEU A 361 -25.19 -17.65 -6.74
C LEU A 361 -26.58 -18.03 -6.20
N GLN A 362 -27.24 -19.02 -6.78
CA GLN A 362 -28.60 -19.41 -6.44
C GLN A 362 -28.83 -19.64 -4.93
N PRO A 363 -27.94 -20.30 -4.17
CA PRO A 363 -28.15 -20.49 -2.73
C PRO A 363 -28.27 -19.16 -1.95
N LEU A 364 -27.49 -18.15 -2.33
CA LEU A 364 -27.60 -16.80 -1.76
C LEU A 364 -28.92 -16.15 -2.19
N LEU A 365 -29.26 -16.22 -3.48
CA LEU A 365 -30.48 -15.61 -4.01
C LEU A 365 -31.75 -16.21 -3.38
N ASP A 366 -31.80 -17.52 -3.20
CA ASP A 366 -32.88 -18.22 -2.50
C ASP A 366 -33.00 -17.73 -1.06
N THR A 367 -31.87 -17.53 -0.36
CA THR A 367 -31.88 -16.97 0.99
C THR A 367 -32.39 -15.52 0.99
N LEU A 368 -32.02 -14.70 0.00
CA LEU A 368 -32.54 -13.34 -0.11
C LEU A 368 -34.06 -13.33 -0.36
N ASP A 369 -34.55 -14.22 -1.22
CA ASP A 369 -35.97 -14.40 -1.54
C ASP A 369 -36.76 -14.88 -0.31
N ASP A 370 -36.27 -15.89 0.43
CA ASP A 370 -36.89 -16.42 1.64
C ASP A 370 -37.04 -15.35 2.74
N HIS A 371 -36.11 -14.41 2.79
CA HIS A 371 -36.11 -13.28 3.71
C HIS A 371 -36.85 -12.04 3.15
N ASN A 372 -37.50 -12.15 1.99
CA ASN A 372 -38.22 -11.06 1.31
C ASN A 372 -37.35 -9.81 1.07
N ILE A 373 -36.07 -9.99 0.76
CA ILE A 373 -35.14 -8.88 0.49
C ILE A 373 -35.24 -8.50 -0.99
N SER A 374 -35.40 -7.19 -1.26
CA SER A 374 -35.39 -6.71 -2.65
C SER A 374 -33.96 -6.50 -3.15
N TYR A 375 -33.59 -7.18 -4.24
CA TYR A 375 -32.27 -7.06 -4.87
C TYR A 375 -32.34 -6.94 -6.40
N SER A 376 -31.26 -6.45 -7.01
CA SER A 376 -31.00 -6.58 -8.44
C SER A 376 -29.93 -7.63 -8.66
N PHE A 377 -30.12 -8.52 -9.65
CA PHE A 377 -29.14 -9.52 -10.03
C PHE A 377 -29.07 -9.65 -11.56
N THR A 378 -27.86 -9.70 -12.12
CA THR A 378 -27.68 -9.93 -13.55
C THR A 378 -26.38 -10.71 -13.79
N PRO A 379 -26.46 -11.99 -14.20
CA PRO A 379 -25.29 -12.78 -14.53
C PRO A 379 -24.78 -12.42 -15.94
N GLU A 380 -23.47 -12.44 -16.11
CA GLU A 380 -22.78 -12.07 -17.34
C GLU A 380 -21.46 -12.84 -17.49
N SER A 381 -20.78 -12.68 -18.62
CA SER A 381 -19.44 -13.23 -18.82
C SER A 381 -18.65 -12.43 -19.85
N PHE A 382 -17.34 -12.44 -19.71
CA PHE A 382 -16.40 -11.76 -20.59
C PHE A 382 -15.47 -12.78 -21.25
N PRO A 383 -15.05 -12.56 -22.51
CA PRO A 383 -14.22 -13.51 -23.25
C PRO A 383 -12.77 -13.59 -22.72
N THR A 384 -12.27 -12.53 -22.08
CA THR A 384 -10.92 -12.45 -21.50
C THR A 384 -10.96 -11.81 -20.11
N TYR A 385 -9.93 -12.05 -19.31
CA TYR A 385 -9.73 -11.38 -18.03
C TYR A 385 -9.50 -9.88 -18.20
N HIS A 386 -8.75 -9.47 -19.23
CA HIS A 386 -8.53 -8.05 -19.49
C HIS A 386 -9.82 -7.27 -19.79
N GLU A 387 -10.73 -7.84 -20.60
CA GLU A 387 -12.04 -7.22 -20.85
C GLU A 387 -12.91 -7.18 -19.60
N TYR A 388 -12.91 -8.26 -18.81
CA TYR A 388 -13.56 -8.31 -17.51
C TYR A 388 -13.06 -7.20 -16.58
N PHE A 389 -11.74 -7.08 -16.41
CA PHE A 389 -11.11 -6.09 -15.55
C PHE A 389 -11.47 -4.66 -15.98
N ASN A 390 -11.32 -4.35 -17.26
CA ASN A 390 -11.64 -3.04 -17.81
C ASN A 390 -13.12 -2.67 -17.65
N THR A 391 -14.02 -3.66 -17.72
CA THR A 391 -15.47 -3.42 -17.56
C THR A 391 -15.87 -3.27 -16.10
N LYS A 392 -15.28 -4.06 -15.19
CA LYS A 392 -15.70 -4.11 -13.78
C LYS A 392 -14.97 -3.14 -12.87
N ILE A 393 -13.69 -2.93 -13.13
CA ILE A 393 -12.85 -2.03 -12.34
C ILE A 393 -12.74 -0.69 -13.05
N GLY A 394 -12.40 -0.71 -14.34
CA GLY A 394 -12.31 0.47 -15.18
C GLY A 394 -11.10 0.45 -16.11
N THR A 395 -11.11 1.35 -17.09
CA THR A 395 -10.03 1.50 -18.07
C THR A 395 -9.09 2.65 -17.69
N GLY A 396 -7.79 2.43 -17.84
CA GLY A 396 -6.77 3.46 -17.64
C GLY A 396 -6.12 3.43 -16.26
N ILE A 397 -5.28 4.43 -15.98
CA ILE A 397 -4.43 4.49 -14.76
C ILE A 397 -5.08 5.30 -13.62
N ASN A 398 -6.04 6.18 -13.91
CA ASN A 398 -6.63 7.13 -12.96
C ASN A 398 -7.99 6.70 -12.40
N ILE A 399 -8.24 5.39 -12.27
CA ILE A 399 -9.56 4.91 -11.84
C ILE A 399 -9.70 4.90 -10.32
N GLU A 400 -8.59 4.77 -9.59
CA GLU A 400 -8.53 4.87 -8.15
C GLU A 400 -8.19 6.30 -7.69
N PRO A 401 -8.85 6.80 -6.63
CA PRO A 401 -8.55 8.12 -6.11
C PRO A 401 -7.28 8.09 -5.23
N ALA A 402 -6.49 9.17 -5.29
CA ALA A 402 -5.22 9.30 -4.59
C ALA A 402 -5.35 9.86 -3.15
N ASN A 403 -6.55 9.98 -2.60
CA ASN A 403 -6.84 10.68 -1.35
C ASN A 403 -7.39 9.77 -0.25
N ILE A 404 -6.98 8.51 -0.24
CA ILE A 404 -7.57 7.48 0.62
C ILE A 404 -6.87 7.44 1.99
N ASN A 405 -7.67 7.46 3.06
CA ASN A 405 -7.32 6.94 4.39
C ASN A 405 -7.84 5.50 4.51
N LEU A 406 -7.01 4.59 5.01
CA LEU A 406 -7.32 3.16 4.98
C LEU A 406 -6.87 2.42 6.24
N ALA A 407 -7.73 1.52 6.73
CA ALA A 407 -7.35 0.37 7.53
C ALA A 407 -7.93 -0.91 6.92
N SER A 408 -7.41 -2.07 7.30
CA SER A 408 -7.94 -3.35 6.84
C SER A 408 -8.01 -4.41 7.93
N ARG A 409 -8.83 -5.42 7.69
CA ARG A 409 -8.90 -6.63 8.50
C ARG A 409 -9.11 -7.86 7.64
N LEU A 410 -8.31 -8.90 7.92
CA LEU A 410 -8.59 -10.23 7.41
C LEU A 410 -9.78 -10.82 8.20
N ILE A 411 -10.82 -11.24 7.50
CA ILE A 411 -11.98 -11.90 8.09
C ILE A 411 -11.74 -13.41 8.09
N PRO A 412 -11.62 -14.06 9.26
CA PRO A 412 -11.37 -15.50 9.31
C PRO A 412 -12.54 -16.30 8.74
N ARG A 413 -12.22 -17.36 7.99
CA ARG A 413 -13.22 -18.30 7.48
C ARG A 413 -14.06 -18.92 8.61
N SER A 414 -13.40 -19.33 9.69
CA SER A 414 -14.06 -19.93 10.84
C SER A 414 -15.04 -18.97 11.52
N ALA A 415 -14.83 -17.65 11.40
CA ALA A 415 -15.69 -16.66 12.02
C ALA A 415 -17.02 -16.52 11.28
N VAL A 416 -16.99 -16.52 9.93
CA VAL A 416 -18.24 -16.41 9.15
C VAL A 416 -19.05 -17.70 9.10
N GLN A 417 -18.46 -18.83 9.49
CA GLN A 417 -19.16 -20.12 9.67
C GLN A 417 -19.88 -20.23 11.02
N ASN A 418 -19.69 -19.25 11.91
CA ASN A 418 -20.32 -19.21 13.23
C ASN A 418 -21.26 -18.00 13.32
N VAL A 419 -22.57 -18.24 13.37
CA VAL A 419 -23.60 -17.18 13.41
C VAL A 419 -23.32 -16.09 14.45
N THR A 420 -22.88 -16.46 15.65
CA THR A 420 -22.59 -15.48 16.71
C THR A 420 -21.38 -14.60 16.38
N GLN A 421 -20.33 -15.17 15.76
CA GLN A 421 -19.17 -14.39 15.33
C GLN A 421 -19.49 -13.55 14.09
N THR A 422 -20.24 -14.09 13.12
CA THR A 422 -20.75 -13.32 11.97
C THR A 422 -21.54 -12.10 12.43
N ALA A 423 -22.50 -12.27 13.34
CA ALA A 423 -23.27 -11.16 13.90
C ALA A 423 -22.38 -10.12 14.62
N SER A 424 -21.31 -10.57 15.29
CA SER A 424 -20.35 -9.67 15.94
C SER A 424 -19.53 -8.87 14.92
N ILE A 425 -19.09 -9.51 13.82
CA ILE A 425 -18.41 -8.85 12.70
C ILE A 425 -19.32 -7.81 12.07
N LEU A 426 -20.56 -8.17 11.77
CA LEU A 426 -21.53 -7.26 11.15
C LEU A 426 -21.92 -6.11 12.07
N THR A 427 -21.98 -6.34 13.38
CA THR A 427 -22.18 -5.26 14.37
C THR A 427 -21.01 -4.28 14.33
N ALA A 428 -19.77 -4.77 14.24
CA ALA A 428 -18.60 -3.91 14.07
C ALA A 428 -18.63 -3.16 12.73
N MET A 429 -18.95 -3.84 11.63
CA MET A 429 -19.10 -3.23 10.30
C MET A 429 -20.16 -2.13 10.28
N LYS A 430 -21.31 -2.37 10.91
CA LYS A 430 -22.38 -1.39 11.07
C LYS A 430 -21.90 -0.12 11.79
N ALA A 431 -21.07 -0.25 12.81
CA ALA A 431 -20.56 0.91 13.54
C ALA A 431 -19.74 1.86 12.65
N PHE A 432 -19.05 1.36 11.61
CA PHE A 432 -18.40 2.24 10.63
C PHE A 432 -19.41 2.97 9.77
N ILE A 433 -20.43 2.27 9.25
CA ILE A 433 -21.46 2.85 8.39
C ILE A 433 -22.28 3.92 9.13
N ASP A 434 -22.58 3.67 10.40
CA ASP A 434 -23.32 4.59 11.28
C ASP A 434 -22.48 5.82 11.69
N ALA A 435 -21.15 5.73 11.69
CA ALA A 435 -20.25 6.82 12.09
C ALA A 435 -20.05 7.91 11.02
N GLU A 436 -20.73 7.79 9.87
CA GLU A 436 -20.60 8.64 8.68
C GLU A 436 -19.17 8.62 8.09
N HIS A 437 -18.99 9.06 6.84
CA HIS A 437 -17.71 9.09 6.09
C HIS A 437 -17.09 7.76 5.64
N TRP A 438 -17.42 6.62 6.27
CA TRP A 438 -16.74 5.34 5.98
C TRP A 438 -17.43 4.50 4.89
N VAL A 439 -16.61 3.90 4.03
CA VAL A 439 -17.00 2.84 3.08
C VAL A 439 -16.22 1.57 3.43
N ILE A 440 -16.89 0.42 3.40
CA ILE A 440 -16.24 -0.88 3.57
C ILE A 440 -16.16 -1.56 2.20
N GLY A 441 -14.95 -1.72 1.67
CA GLY A 441 -14.69 -2.59 0.52
C GLY A 441 -14.17 -3.93 1.00
N CYS A 442 -14.65 -5.05 0.47
CA CYS A 442 -14.13 -6.36 0.81
C CYS A 442 -13.75 -7.13 -0.46
N HIS A 443 -12.61 -7.80 -0.40
CA HIS A 443 -12.18 -8.80 -1.36
C HIS A 443 -12.34 -10.17 -0.72
N ALA A 444 -13.30 -10.97 -1.18
CA ALA A 444 -13.49 -12.36 -0.77
C ALA A 444 -12.69 -13.32 -1.65
N PHE A 445 -12.00 -14.28 -1.03
CA PHE A 445 -11.08 -15.20 -1.70
C PHE A 445 -10.86 -16.47 -0.88
N ASN A 446 -10.17 -17.44 -1.49
CA ASN A 446 -9.52 -18.53 -0.78
C ASN A 446 -8.14 -18.77 -1.40
N VAL A 447 -7.07 -18.70 -0.61
CA VAL A 447 -5.69 -18.93 -1.07
C VAL A 447 -5.02 -20.08 -0.33
N ALA A 448 -5.79 -20.89 0.40
CA ALA A 448 -5.30 -22.11 1.03
C ALA A 448 -5.10 -23.23 -0.01
N ASP A 449 -4.24 -24.19 0.34
CA ASP A 449 -4.02 -25.44 -0.41
C ASP A 449 -3.61 -25.26 -1.89
N ILE A 450 -2.96 -24.14 -2.21
CA ILE A 450 -2.36 -23.89 -3.52
C ILE A 450 -0.83 -24.03 -3.38
N GLU A 451 -0.22 -24.86 -4.23
CA GLU A 451 1.22 -25.08 -4.20
C GLU A 451 2.00 -23.84 -4.65
N HIS A 452 2.93 -23.39 -3.82
CA HIS A 452 3.82 -22.28 -4.11
C HIS A 452 5.18 -22.48 -3.44
N PRO A 453 6.26 -21.84 -3.92
CA PRO A 453 7.52 -21.80 -3.20
C PRO A 453 7.36 -21.20 -1.80
N ASP A 454 8.13 -21.71 -0.84
CA ASP A 454 8.15 -21.17 0.53
C ASP A 454 8.48 -19.66 0.54
N ASN A 455 7.70 -18.89 1.29
CA ASN A 455 7.80 -17.44 1.40
C ASN A 455 7.25 -16.95 2.75
N ALA A 456 7.50 -15.68 3.11
CA ALA A 456 7.02 -15.11 4.38
C ALA A 456 5.70 -14.34 4.27
N VAL A 457 4.86 -14.63 3.26
CA VAL A 457 3.50 -14.06 3.23
C VAL A 457 2.78 -14.46 4.51
N PHE A 458 2.16 -13.47 5.16
CA PHE A 458 1.52 -13.64 6.45
C PHE A 458 0.49 -14.79 6.42
N SER A 459 0.67 -15.80 7.28
CA SER A 459 -0.08 -17.06 7.18
C SER A 459 -1.60 -16.90 7.31
N LYS A 460 -2.06 -15.83 7.99
CA LYS A 460 -3.49 -15.54 8.16
C LYS A 460 -4.23 -15.29 6.86
N TRP A 461 -3.54 -15.01 5.76
CA TRP A 461 -4.13 -15.04 4.42
C TRP A 461 -4.75 -16.40 4.07
N ARG A 462 -4.13 -17.50 4.52
CA ARG A 462 -4.62 -18.87 4.26
C ARG A 462 -5.84 -19.25 5.11
N GLU A 463 -6.05 -18.55 6.22
CA GLU A 463 -7.18 -18.78 7.14
C GLU A 463 -8.36 -17.83 6.87
N ALA A 464 -8.16 -16.81 6.05
CA ALA A 464 -9.15 -15.79 5.74
C ALA A 464 -10.12 -16.23 4.64
N VAL A 465 -11.33 -15.65 4.67
CA VAL A 465 -12.32 -15.71 3.58
C VAL A 465 -12.45 -14.36 2.87
N ALA A 466 -12.04 -13.28 3.53
CA ALA A 466 -12.02 -11.95 2.94
C ALA A 466 -10.95 -11.05 3.59
N ASN A 467 -10.53 -10.03 2.85
CA ASN A 467 -9.83 -8.86 3.37
C ASN A 467 -10.78 -7.67 3.19
N CYS A 468 -11.13 -7.01 4.28
CA CYS A 468 -12.03 -5.87 4.25
C CYS A 468 -11.30 -4.58 4.61
N ASN A 469 -11.34 -3.64 3.67
CA ASN A 469 -10.82 -2.28 3.73
C ASN A 469 -11.88 -1.33 4.27
N ILE A 470 -11.51 -0.55 5.27
CA ILE A 470 -12.31 0.53 5.84
C ILE A 470 -11.70 1.82 5.33
N VAL A 471 -12.44 2.51 4.47
CA VAL A 471 -11.98 3.64 3.67
C VAL A 471 -12.69 4.92 4.09
N ASP A 472 -11.92 5.98 4.30
CA ASP A 472 -12.38 7.37 4.32
C ASP A 472 -11.61 8.14 3.24
N TYR A 473 -12.24 9.15 2.67
CA TYR A 473 -11.63 10.01 1.66
C TYR A 473 -11.21 11.31 2.31
N TRP A 474 -9.97 11.72 2.06
CA TRP A 474 -9.47 12.98 2.54
C TRP A 474 -10.28 14.12 1.95
N ASP A 475 -10.78 14.98 2.83
CA ASP A 475 -11.64 16.11 2.52
C ASP A 475 -10.85 17.40 2.80
N TRP A 476 -10.56 18.14 1.73
CA TRP A 476 -9.78 19.39 1.82
C TRP A 476 -10.64 20.61 2.15
N ASP A 477 -11.97 20.47 2.18
CA ASP A 477 -12.89 21.54 2.56
C ASP A 477 -13.06 21.64 4.08
N VAL A 478 -12.57 20.65 4.83
CA VAL A 478 -12.60 20.62 6.30
C VAL A 478 -11.21 20.87 6.91
N SER A 479 -11.18 21.16 8.21
CA SER A 479 -9.93 21.43 8.92
C SER A 479 -9.04 20.17 9.06
N TRP A 480 -7.73 20.37 9.16
CA TRP A 480 -6.78 19.30 9.49
C TRP A 480 -7.18 18.55 10.77
N ASP A 481 -7.57 19.29 11.82
CA ASP A 481 -7.98 18.71 13.10
C ASP A 481 -9.23 17.82 12.97
N GLU A 482 -10.13 18.13 12.05
CA GLU A 482 -11.27 17.28 11.73
C GLU A 482 -10.82 15.98 11.05
N MET A 483 -9.99 16.06 10.01
CA MET A 483 -9.42 14.86 9.38
C MET A 483 -8.64 14.01 10.37
N MET A 484 -7.89 14.64 11.27
CA MET A 484 -7.18 13.91 12.32
C MET A 484 -8.11 13.27 13.35
N SER A 485 -9.25 13.91 13.63
CA SER A 485 -10.30 13.34 14.48
C SER A 485 -10.95 12.12 13.83
N ARG A 486 -11.23 12.16 12.52
CA ARG A 486 -11.73 10.99 11.76
C ARG A 486 -10.75 9.81 11.82
N LYS A 487 -9.46 10.05 11.54
CA LYS A 487 -8.43 9.00 11.65
C LYS A 487 -8.29 8.48 13.08
N SER A 488 -8.34 9.36 14.07
CA SER A 488 -8.31 8.98 15.49
C SER A 488 -9.49 8.08 15.87
N LEU A 489 -10.70 8.39 15.39
CA LEU A 489 -11.89 7.57 15.59
C LEU A 489 -11.71 6.18 14.96
N LEU A 490 -11.17 6.10 13.74
CA LEU A 490 -10.87 4.82 13.08
C LEU A 490 -9.93 3.96 13.92
N VAL A 491 -8.75 4.48 14.25
CA VAL A 491 -7.66 3.66 14.83
C VAL A 491 -7.81 3.40 16.33
N ASN A 492 -8.47 4.30 17.07
CA ASN A 492 -8.62 4.17 18.52
C ASN A 492 -9.97 3.59 18.94
N THR A 493 -10.94 3.48 18.03
CA THR A 493 -12.30 3.02 18.36
C THR A 493 -12.82 1.98 17.38
N LEU A 494 -13.01 2.35 16.11
CA LEU A 494 -13.81 1.52 15.20
C LEU A 494 -13.08 0.23 14.81
N ILE A 495 -11.80 0.31 14.43
CA ILE A 495 -11.03 -0.89 14.04
C ILE A 495 -10.88 -1.89 15.19
N LEU A 496 -10.79 -1.41 16.44
CA LEU A 496 -10.67 -2.26 17.63
C LEU A 496 -11.92 -3.14 17.83
N GLY A 497 -13.11 -2.65 17.48
CA GLY A 497 -14.34 -3.45 17.50
C GLY A 497 -14.27 -4.62 16.51
N LEU A 498 -13.74 -4.38 15.31
CA LEU A 498 -13.58 -5.43 14.30
C LEU A 498 -12.46 -6.41 14.66
N GLU A 499 -11.36 -5.94 15.27
CA GLU A 499 -10.32 -6.80 15.83
C GLU A 499 -10.87 -7.73 16.92
N ALA A 500 -11.68 -7.19 17.84
CA ALA A 500 -12.33 -7.96 18.89
C ALA A 500 -13.33 -9.00 18.34
N ALA A 501 -14.02 -8.68 17.25
CA ALA A 501 -14.92 -9.59 16.55
C ALA A 501 -14.19 -10.68 15.74
N THR A 502 -12.89 -10.53 15.49
CA THR A 502 -12.07 -11.47 14.70
C THR A 502 -10.80 -11.88 15.44
N PRO A 503 -10.92 -12.52 16.62
CA PRO A 503 -9.77 -12.90 17.43
C PRO A 503 -8.87 -13.90 16.69
N GLY A 504 -7.56 -13.75 16.82
CA GLY A 504 -6.57 -14.61 16.16
C GLY A 504 -6.37 -14.34 14.67
N SER A 505 -7.08 -13.37 14.09
CA SER A 505 -6.84 -12.87 12.74
C SER A 505 -5.66 -11.88 12.70
N GLY A 506 -5.52 -11.15 11.59
CA GLY A 506 -4.61 -10.03 11.47
C GLY A 506 -5.02 -9.02 10.40
N THR A 507 -4.05 -8.20 10.00
CA THR A 507 -4.23 -7.07 9.10
C THR A 507 -3.22 -7.17 7.96
N TYR A 508 -3.62 -6.75 6.77
CA TYR A 508 -2.69 -6.73 5.65
C TYR A 508 -1.69 -5.58 5.81
N LEU A 509 -0.39 -5.91 5.82
CA LEU A 509 0.71 -4.96 6.07
C LEU A 509 0.78 -3.78 5.10
N ASN A 510 0.21 -3.90 3.90
CA ASN A 510 0.15 -2.82 2.91
C ASN A 510 -1.06 -1.91 3.12
N GLU A 511 -2.09 -2.35 3.83
CA GLU A 511 -3.39 -1.68 3.94
C GLU A 511 -3.72 -1.43 5.42
N ILE A 512 -2.82 -0.74 6.11
CA ILE A 512 -2.96 -0.36 7.51
C ILE A 512 -2.81 1.14 7.67
N ASP A 513 -3.53 1.73 8.62
CA ASP A 513 -3.43 3.15 8.90
C ASP A 513 -2.07 3.48 9.55
N ALA A 514 -1.44 4.56 9.08
CA ALA A 514 -0.17 5.07 9.60
C ALA A 514 -0.16 5.32 11.12
N GLN A 515 -1.32 5.60 11.70
CA GLN A 515 -1.51 5.89 13.13
C GLN A 515 -1.89 4.65 13.95
N TYR A 516 -1.87 3.45 13.38
CA TYR A 516 -2.16 2.22 14.12
C TYR A 516 -1.22 2.06 15.33
N LYS A 517 -1.81 1.83 16.51
CA LYS A 517 -1.08 1.74 17.81
C LYS A 517 -1.11 0.35 18.44
N GLY A 518 -1.82 -0.60 17.84
CA GLY A 518 -1.90 -1.97 18.35
C GLY A 518 -0.59 -2.74 18.15
N ASP A 519 -0.61 -4.03 18.49
CA ASP A 519 0.53 -4.93 18.32
C ASP A 519 0.73 -5.30 16.84
N TRP A 520 1.27 -4.35 16.06
CA TRP A 520 1.51 -4.53 14.63
C TRP A 520 2.42 -5.72 14.31
N LYS A 521 3.31 -6.13 15.24
CA LYS A 521 4.19 -7.28 15.01
C LYS A 521 3.37 -8.56 14.88
N THR A 522 2.43 -8.76 15.81
CA THR A 522 1.50 -9.88 15.75
C THR A 522 0.48 -9.71 14.63
N GLN A 523 -0.09 -8.52 14.45
CA GLN A 523 -1.16 -8.32 13.46
C GLN A 523 -0.70 -8.44 12.00
N LEU A 524 0.57 -8.13 11.70
CA LEU A 524 1.09 -8.08 10.32
C LEU A 524 1.98 -9.27 9.96
N TYR A 525 2.58 -9.93 10.94
CA TYR A 525 3.64 -10.92 10.71
C TYR A 525 3.49 -12.18 11.56
N ALA A 526 3.05 -12.05 12.82
CA ALA A 526 2.97 -13.13 13.81
C ALA A 526 4.22 -14.03 13.79
N GLU A 527 4.09 -15.31 13.46
CA GLU A 527 5.17 -16.29 13.46
C GLU A 527 6.32 -15.99 12.48
N THR A 528 6.07 -15.16 11.45
CA THR A 528 7.10 -14.77 10.48
C THR A 528 7.99 -13.63 10.97
N TYR A 529 7.59 -12.90 12.03
CA TYR A 529 8.30 -11.70 12.49
C TYR A 529 9.75 -11.97 12.88
N ASP A 530 9.98 -12.94 13.77
CA ASP A 530 11.32 -13.23 14.29
C ASP A 530 12.28 -13.75 13.22
N PRO A 531 11.88 -14.70 12.33
CA PRO A 531 12.69 -15.05 11.17
C PRO A 531 13.01 -13.84 10.27
N LEU A 532 12.03 -13.00 9.95
CA LEU A 532 12.24 -11.79 9.15
C LEU A 532 13.21 -10.81 9.82
N LEU A 533 13.10 -10.61 11.13
CA LEU A 533 14.01 -9.76 11.91
C LEU A 533 15.46 -10.30 11.88
N ARG A 534 15.65 -11.62 11.94
CA ARG A 534 16.99 -12.22 11.78
C ARG A 534 17.58 -11.94 10.41
N LEU A 535 16.76 -12.05 9.35
CA LEU A 535 17.20 -11.80 7.98
C LEU A 535 17.43 -10.31 7.72
N LYS A 536 16.64 -9.42 8.31
CA LYS A 536 16.91 -7.98 8.37
C LYS A 536 18.30 -7.70 8.91
N LYS A 537 18.67 -8.30 10.06
CA LYS A 537 20.01 -8.15 10.65
C LYS A 537 21.13 -8.74 9.78
N LYS A 538 20.84 -9.78 8.99
CA LYS A 538 21.80 -10.40 8.06
C LYS A 538 22.07 -9.50 6.85
N TYR A 539 21.01 -9.01 6.21
CA TYR A 539 21.11 -8.27 4.94
C TYR A 539 21.30 -6.77 5.09
N ASP A 540 20.90 -6.21 6.24
CA ASP A 540 21.06 -4.80 6.59
C ASP A 540 21.42 -4.61 8.08
N PRO A 541 22.62 -5.05 8.51
CA PRO A 541 23.06 -4.89 9.90
C PRO A 541 23.26 -3.43 10.33
N GLY A 542 23.38 -2.51 9.36
CA GLY A 542 23.56 -1.07 9.60
C GLY A 542 22.23 -0.32 9.76
N HIS A 543 21.09 -1.00 9.62
CA HIS A 543 19.76 -0.39 9.62
C HIS A 543 19.66 0.75 8.58
N LEU A 544 20.27 0.59 7.40
CA LEU A 544 20.21 1.58 6.33
C LEU A 544 18.77 1.78 5.84
N PHE A 545 18.07 0.67 5.65
CA PHE A 545 16.70 0.66 5.19
C PHE A 545 15.76 0.79 6.38
N TYR A 546 14.83 1.73 6.29
CA TYR A 546 13.79 1.95 7.28
C TYR A 546 12.44 2.06 6.59
N ALA A 547 11.48 1.28 7.07
CA ALA A 547 10.10 1.35 6.68
C ALA A 547 9.25 1.25 7.95
N ARG A 548 8.25 2.14 8.09
CA ARG A 548 7.31 2.10 9.21
C ARG A 548 6.66 0.72 9.26
N THR A 549 6.47 0.19 10.49
CA THR A 549 5.90 -1.14 10.77
C THR A 549 6.58 -2.33 10.08
N ALA A 550 7.81 -2.20 9.56
CA ALA A 550 8.56 -3.34 9.03
C ALA A 550 9.38 -4.06 10.12
N PRO A 551 9.73 -5.35 9.97
CA PRO A 551 10.63 -6.05 10.91
C PRO A 551 11.94 -5.27 11.13
N GLY A 552 12.20 -4.93 12.40
CA GLY A 552 13.38 -4.14 12.81
C GLY A 552 13.22 -2.61 12.70
N SER A 553 12.03 -2.10 12.37
CA SER A 553 11.76 -0.66 12.30
C SER A 553 11.85 0.04 13.66
N ASP A 554 11.67 -0.71 14.76
CA ASP A 554 11.78 -0.25 16.15
C ASP A 554 13.22 0.11 16.58
N TYR A 555 14.21 -0.10 15.70
CA TYR A 555 15.53 0.52 15.86
C TYR A 555 15.48 2.05 15.76
N TYR A 556 14.49 2.59 15.04
CA TYR A 556 14.28 4.01 14.87
C TYR A 556 12.96 4.47 15.49
N THR A 557 12.95 5.74 15.89
CA THR A 557 11.77 6.53 16.24
C THR A 557 11.78 7.84 15.43
N THR A 558 10.71 8.62 15.53
CA THR A 558 10.65 9.98 14.96
C THR A 558 10.52 11.00 16.08
N ASP A 559 11.32 12.07 16.04
CA ASP A 559 11.12 13.20 16.95
C ASP A 559 9.89 14.05 16.57
N GLU A 560 9.60 15.09 17.37
CA GLU A 560 8.46 15.99 17.13
C GLU A 560 8.53 16.72 15.78
N ALA A 561 9.73 16.89 15.22
CA ALA A 561 9.95 17.52 13.93
C ALA A 561 9.93 16.51 12.75
N GLY A 562 9.64 15.24 13.01
CA GLY A 562 9.59 14.16 12.01
C GLY A 562 10.97 13.62 11.61
N ARG A 563 12.04 13.96 12.34
CA ARG A 563 13.39 13.47 12.07
C ARG A 563 13.52 12.02 12.52
N LEU A 564 14.17 11.19 11.70
CA LEU A 564 14.42 9.79 12.04
C LEU A 564 15.58 9.68 13.03
N CYS A 565 15.31 9.23 14.24
CA CYS A 565 16.24 9.13 15.35
C CYS A 565 16.41 7.69 15.80
N LYS A 566 17.60 7.32 16.27
CA LYS A 566 17.75 6.01 16.94
C LYS A 566 16.89 5.99 18.20
N ALA A 567 16.08 4.93 18.36
CA ALA A 567 15.16 4.75 19.49
C ALA A 567 15.87 4.55 20.83
#